data_AF-A0A8J4UQL8-F1
#
_entry.id   AF-A0A8J4UQL8-F1
#
_cell.length_a   1.000
_cell.length_b   1.000
_cell.length_c   1.000
_cell.angle_alpha   90.00
_cell.angle_beta   90.00
_cell.angle_gamma   90.00
#
_symmetry.space_group_name_H-M   'P 1'
#
loop_
_entity.id
_entity.type
_entity.pdbx_description
1 polymer ?
#
loop_
_entity_poly.entity_id
_entity_poly.type
_entity_poly.pdbx_seq_one_letter_code
_entity_poly.pdbx_strand_id
1 'polypeptide(L)' 'DKPTIVIVLHHTFDPDYNAPSSSRYERNNLILVDLLFHEDKGLLDCSKNDEAFSKTERHLKKYAKPQRV' A
#
# COMPACT_ATOMS: atom_id res chain seq x y z
N ASP A 1 -2.69 -13.88 -14.82
CA ASP A 1 -2.77 -12.52 -14.26
C ASP A 1 -1.50 -12.12 -13.54
N LYS A 2 -0.95 -10.94 -13.86
CA LYS A 2 0.19 -10.37 -13.14
C LYS A 2 -0.30 -9.72 -11.83
N PRO A 3 0.46 -9.81 -10.72
CA PRO A 3 0.15 -9.05 -9.53
C PRO A 3 0.25 -7.55 -9.82
N THR A 4 -0.79 -6.81 -9.44
CA THR A 4 -0.90 -5.36 -9.59
C THR A 4 -1.13 -4.73 -8.22
N ILE A 5 -0.46 -3.61 -7.98
CA ILE A 5 -0.67 -2.78 -6.81
C ILE A 5 -0.99 -1.39 -7.35
N VAL A 6 -2.11 -0.83 -6.91
CA VAL A 6 -2.47 0.56 -7.20
C VAL A 6 -2.25 1.36 -5.92
N ILE A 7 -1.43 2.40 -6.01
CA ILE A 7 -1.07 3.25 -4.87
C ILE A 7 -1.87 4.55 -4.99
N VAL A 8 -2.62 4.89 -3.94
CA VAL A 8 -3.28 6.18 -3.79
C VAL A 8 -2.46 7.02 -2.81
N LEU A 9 -1.91 8.12 -3.31
CA LEU A 9 -1.14 9.06 -2.50
C LEU A 9 -2.05 10.18 -2.00
N HIS A 10 -2.26 10.23 -0.69
CA HIS A 10 -2.99 11.29 0.00
C HIS A 10 -1.99 12.35 0.44
N HIS A 11 -2.06 13.53 -0.16
CA HIS A 11 -1.20 14.65 0.20
C HIS A 11 -1.66 15.27 1.52
N THR A 12 -0.85 15.17 2.57
CA THR A 12 -1.17 15.68 3.91
C THR A 12 0.10 15.85 4.76
N PHE A 13 0.06 16.79 5.71
CA PHE A 13 1.05 16.88 6.79
C PHE A 13 0.68 16.07 8.04
N ASP A 14 -0.59 15.69 8.17
CA ASP A 14 -1.16 15.01 9.33
C ASP A 14 -0.89 13.49 9.24
N PRO A 15 -0.05 12.91 10.12
CA PRO A 15 0.24 11.48 10.12
C PRO A 15 -0.96 10.63 10.57
N ASP A 16 -1.93 11.22 11.26
CA ASP A 16 -3.14 10.57 11.76
C ASP A 16 -4.35 10.79 10.82
N TYR A 17 -4.10 11.31 9.61
CA TYR A 17 -5.15 11.57 8.63
C TYR A 17 -5.90 10.28 8.26
N ASN A 18 -7.19 10.27 8.59
CA ASN A 18 -8.10 9.18 8.29
C ASN A 18 -8.57 9.22 6.83
N ALA A 19 -7.64 8.93 5.90
CA ALA A 19 -7.98 8.86 4.48
C ALA A 19 -9.02 7.74 4.22
N PRO A 20 -10.03 7.97 3.35
CA PRO A 20 -10.99 6.96 2.95
C PRO A 20 -10.32 5.71 2.39
N SER A 21 -10.84 4.52 2.70
CA SER A 21 -10.31 3.27 2.15
C SER A 21 -10.62 3.15 0.65
N SER A 22 -9.59 2.88 -0.14
CA SER A 22 -9.70 2.62 -1.58
C SER A 22 -10.06 1.15 -1.92
N SER A 23 -10.27 0.29 -0.91
CA SER A 23 -10.40 -1.17 -1.07
C SER A 23 -11.61 -1.65 -1.90
N ARG A 24 -12.53 -0.75 -2.28
CA ARG A 24 -13.76 -1.10 -3.02
C ARG A 24 -13.51 -1.78 -4.38
N TYR A 25 -12.34 -1.59 -4.97
CA TYR A 25 -12.02 -2.06 -6.32
C TYR A 25 -11.01 -3.23 -6.37
N GLU A 26 -10.74 -3.86 -5.22
CA GLU A 26 -9.77 -4.96 -5.15
C GLU A 26 -10.25 -6.22 -5.89
N ARG A 27 -9.27 -6.97 -6.43
CA ARG A 27 -9.45 -8.25 -7.11
C ARG A 27 -8.35 -9.21 -6.69
N ASN A 28 -8.46 -10.49 -7.06
CA ASN A 28 -7.50 -11.53 -6.67
C ASN A 28 -6.03 -11.16 -6.95
N ASN A 29 -5.76 -10.50 -8.08
CA ASN A 29 -4.41 -10.06 -8.46
C ASN A 29 -4.16 -8.56 -8.27
N LEU A 30 -5.14 -7.78 -7.81
CA LEU A 30 -5.04 -6.32 -7.71
C LEU A 30 -5.44 -5.87 -6.31
N ILE A 31 -4.50 -5.24 -5.60
CA ILE A 31 -4.78 -4.56 -4.34
C ILE A 31 -4.68 -3.04 -4.52
N LEU A 32 -5.43 -2.31 -3.70
CA LEU A 32 -5.29 -0.86 -3.56
C LEU A 32 -4.68 -0.55 -2.19
N VAL A 33 -3.72 0.37 -2.15
CA VAL A 33 -3.08 0.82 -0.91
C VAL A 33 -3.11 2.33 -0.82
N ASP A 34 -3.51 2.83 0.34
CA ASP A 34 -3.61 4.24 0.65
C ASP A 34 -2.37 4.65 1.45
N LEU A 35 -1.60 5.62 0.93
CA LEU A 35 -0.38 6.13 1.55
C LEU A 35 -0.51 7.63 1.82
N LEU A 36 0.02 8.09 2.95
CA LEU A 36 0.16 9.50 3.27
C LEU A 36 1.53 10.00 2.83
N PHE A 37 1.54 11.15 2.17
CA PHE A 37 2.74 11.76 1.62
C PHE A 37 2.73 13.27 1.81
N HIS A 38 3.91 13.85 1.97
CA HIS A 38 4.15 15.29 1.89
C HIS A 38 5.40 15.57 1.05
N GLU A 39 5.38 16.58 0.18
CA GLU A 39 6.50 16.88 -0.74
C GLU A 39 7.85 17.04 -0.03
N ASP A 40 7.87 17.77 1.09
CA ASP A 40 9.09 18.00 1.87
C ASP A 40 9.62 16.78 2.63
N LYS A 41 8.75 15.81 2.95
CA LYS A 41 9.09 14.67 3.82
C LYS A 41 9.11 13.33 3.09
N GLY A 42 8.53 13.26 1.90
CA GLY A 42 8.25 12.00 1.25
C GLY A 42 7.02 11.30 1.87
N LEU A 43 7.08 9.97 1.89
CA LEU A 43 6.10 9.17 2.61
C LEU A 43 6.22 9.44 4.11
N LEU A 44 5.08 9.67 4.77
CA LEU A 44 5.08 9.91 6.21
C LEU A 44 5.45 8.64 6.99
N ASP A 45 6.13 8.81 8.12
CA ASP A 45 6.32 7.77 9.12
C ASP A 45 5.04 7.68 9.96
N CYS A 46 4.14 6.77 9.62
CA CYS A 46 2.87 6.59 10.29
C CYS A 46 2.30 5.17 10.13
N SER A 47 1.41 4.80 11.05
CA SER A 47 0.77 3.48 11.09
C SER A 47 0.03 3.13 9.80
N LYS A 48 -0.61 4.11 9.14
CA LYS A 48 -1.31 3.90 7.87
C LYS A 48 -0.36 3.46 6.76
N ASN A 49 0.84 4.03 6.71
CA ASN A 49 1.85 3.65 5.73
C ASN A 49 2.46 2.28 6.05
N ASP A 50 2.69 1.97 7.33
CA ASP A 50 3.14 0.64 7.76
C ASP A 50 2.14 -0.47 7.39
N GLU A 51 0.85 -0.21 7.57
CA GLU A 51 -0.23 -1.12 7.17
C GLU A 51 -0.25 -1.32 5.64
N ALA A 52 -0.09 -0.25 4.87
CA ALA A 52 -0.01 -0.30 3.42
C ALA A 52 1.19 -1.11 2.92
N PHE A 53 2.37 -0.93 3.52
CA PHE A 53 3.57 -1.74 3.23
C PHE A 53 3.34 -3.21 3.58
N SER A 54 2.80 -3.48 4.77
CA SER A 54 2.51 -4.85 5.23
C SER A 54 1.51 -5.56 4.30
N LYS A 55 0.48 -4.84 3.83
CA LYS A 55 -0.49 -5.36 2.86
C LYS A 55 0.16 -5.64 1.50
N THR A 56 1.02 -4.73 1.04
CA THR A 56 1.79 -4.88 -0.20
C THR A 56 2.70 -6.10 -0.15
N GLU A 57 3.45 -6.27 0.94
CA GLU A 57 4.34 -7.41 1.15
C GLU A 57 3.57 -8.73 1.14
N ARG A 58 2.45 -8.81 1.88
CA ARG A 58 1.58 -9.99 1.90
C ARG A 58 1.04 -10.34 0.52
N HIS A 59 0.68 -9.34 -0.29
CA HIS A 59 0.18 -9.58 -1.65
C HIS A 59 1.28 -10.14 -2.55
N LEU A 60 2.46 -9.53 -2.57
CA LEU A 60 3.57 -9.97 -3.41
C LEU A 60 4.10 -11.35 -3.02
N LYS A 61 4.12 -11.69 -1.73
CA LYS A 61 4.52 -13.03 -1.24
C LYS A 61 3.70 -14.16 -1.86
N LYS A 62 2.42 -13.94 -2.21
CA LYS A 62 1.58 -14.94 -2.91
C LYS A 62 2.10 -15.31 -4.30
N TYR A 63 2.88 -14.42 -4.91
CA TYR A 63 3.42 -14.57 -6.26
C TYR A 63 4.92 -14.83 -6.26
N ALA A 64 5.57 -14.81 -5.09
CA ALA A 64 6.96 -15.20 -4.97
C ALA A 64 7.09 -16.69 -5.31
N LYS A 65 8.01 -17.01 -6.23
CA LYS A 65 8.36 -18.42 -6.46
C LYS A 65 9.11 -18.93 -5.24
N PRO A 66 8.85 -20.17 -4.77
CA PRO A 66 9.71 -20.78 -3.76
C PRO A 66 11.14 -20.79 -4.30
N GLN A 67 12.07 -20.23 -3.52
CA GLN A 67 13.50 -20.35 -3.80
C GLN A 67 13.82 -21.85 -3.71
N ARG A 68 14.19 -22.46 -4.84
CA ARG A 68 14.79 -23.79 -4.85
C ARG A 68 16.19 -23.63 -4.25
N VAL A 69 16.33 -23.99 -2.99
CA VAL A 69 17.61 -24.27 -2.34
C VAL A 69 18.04 -25.68 -2.73
#